data_AF-A0A354EWS9-F1
#
_entry.id   AF-A0A354EWS9-F1
#
_cell.length_a   1.000
_cell.length_b   1.000
_cell.length_c   1.000
_cell.angle_alpha   90.00
_cell.angle_beta   90.00
_cell.angle_gamma   90.00
#
_symmetry.space_group_name_H-M   'P 1'
#
loop_
_entity.id
_entity.type
_entity.pdbx_description
1 polymer ?
#
loop_
_entity_poly.entity_id
_entity_poly.type
_entity_poly.pdbx_seq_one_letter_code
_entity_poly.pdbx_strand_id
1 'polypeptide(L)'
;MARPHHRILSSVVAMAAAAVAGLASAQDYRPDFHPEQLKGPPSGAPNTVLVLGTVHLSGLPESFDWVLLAPLMDKLAAWAPTAIATEDLSGLQCDSLRRYPQRYAETIESYCSDPSAAGAALGLDVPAANAEAERLLAAWPASPTAAQRRYLTAVFLAAGEQGSALVQWLRLPTQERRAGDGLTDDLAARMERIRVRRN
;
A
#
# COMPACT_ATOMS: atom_id res chain seq x y z
N MET A 1 102.84 -0.75 -24.29
CA MET A 1 103.37 -2.08 -23.93
C MET A 1 102.19 -3.06 -23.96
N ALA A 2 102.35 -4.18 -24.66
CA ALA A 2 101.43 -5.35 -24.82
C ALA A 2 100.03 -5.07 -25.45
N ARG A 3 99.77 -5.31 -26.75
CA ARG A 3 99.53 -6.58 -27.52
C ARG A 3 98.17 -7.25 -27.24
N PRO A 4 97.61 -7.99 -28.24
CA PRO A 4 96.29 -7.77 -28.83
C PRO A 4 95.33 -8.95 -28.55
N HIS A 5 94.18 -9.03 -29.21
CA HIS A 5 93.82 -10.15 -30.09
C HIS A 5 92.37 -10.06 -30.58
N HIS A 6 92.23 -10.37 -31.87
CA HIS A 6 91.00 -10.48 -32.63
C HIS A 6 89.95 -11.41 -32.02
N ARG A 7 88.68 -11.12 -32.32
CA ARG A 7 87.79 -12.12 -32.94
C ARG A 7 86.64 -11.44 -33.68
N ILE A 8 86.71 -11.56 -35.00
CA ILE A 8 85.60 -11.44 -35.95
C ILE A 8 84.68 -12.64 -35.68
N LEU A 9 83.36 -12.44 -35.61
CA LEU A 9 82.38 -13.17 -36.44
C LEU A 9 80.93 -12.83 -36.08
N SER A 10 80.13 -12.76 -37.14
CA SER A 10 78.72 -13.13 -37.22
C SER A 10 77.67 -12.06 -36.91
N SER A 11 77.26 -11.43 -38.00
CA SER A 11 75.97 -10.80 -38.24
C SER A 11 74.78 -11.64 -37.76
N VAL A 12 73.87 -11.01 -37.00
CA VAL A 12 72.45 -11.37 -36.98
C VAL A 12 71.65 -10.08 -37.12
N VAL A 13 70.98 -9.95 -38.26
CA VAL A 13 70.00 -8.89 -38.54
C VAL A 13 68.76 -9.20 -37.70
N ALA A 14 68.43 -8.32 -36.75
CA ALA A 14 67.14 -8.32 -36.05
C ALA A 14 66.34 -7.09 -36.50
N MET A 15 65.34 -7.35 -37.33
CA MET A 15 64.40 -6.39 -37.87
C MET A 15 63.35 -6.05 -36.81
N ALA A 16 63.46 -4.88 -36.17
CA ALA A 16 62.47 -4.41 -35.18
C ALA A 16 61.34 -3.66 -35.91
N ALA A 17 60.26 -4.37 -36.22
CA ALA A 17 59.00 -3.76 -36.66
C ALA A 17 58.25 -3.20 -35.44
N ALA A 18 58.19 -1.88 -35.32
CA ALA A 18 57.42 -1.18 -34.31
C ALA A 18 55.91 -1.34 -34.58
N ALA A 19 55.25 -2.20 -33.81
CA ALA A 19 53.79 -2.26 -33.76
C ALA A 19 53.29 -1.08 -32.91
N VAL A 20 52.79 -0.05 -33.58
CA VAL A 20 52.03 1.03 -32.94
C VAL A 20 50.69 0.44 -32.50
N ALA A 21 50.62 0.02 -31.23
CA ALA A 21 49.35 -0.27 -30.59
C ALA A 21 48.61 1.06 -30.41
N GLY A 22 47.57 1.28 -31.23
CA GLY A 22 46.64 2.38 -31.03
C GLY A 22 45.99 2.25 -29.66
N LEU A 23 46.27 3.20 -28.77
CA LEU A 23 45.53 3.39 -27.53
C LEU A 23 44.11 3.79 -27.91
N ALA A 24 43.18 2.84 -27.90
CA ALA A 24 41.76 3.15 -27.90
C ALA A 24 41.45 3.84 -26.57
N SER A 25 41.36 5.16 -26.58
CA SER A 25 40.79 5.92 -25.47
C SER A 25 39.36 5.43 -25.27
N ALA A 26 39.09 4.78 -24.14
CA ALA A 26 37.72 4.55 -23.70
C ALA A 26 37.06 5.93 -23.61
N GLN A 27 36.16 6.23 -24.54
CA GLN A 27 35.32 7.41 -24.39
C GLN A 27 34.36 7.13 -23.23
N ASP A 28 34.37 8.01 -22.22
CA ASP A 28 33.41 7.96 -21.13
C ASP A 28 32.00 7.98 -21.75
N TYR A 29 31.30 6.85 -21.69
CA TYR A 29 29.92 6.74 -22.14
C TYR A 29 29.04 7.65 -21.28
N ARG A 30 28.60 8.77 -21.86
CA ARG A 30 27.68 9.74 -21.26
C ARG A 30 26.42 9.82 -22.14
N PRO A 31 25.37 9.03 -21.86
CA PRO A 31 24.13 9.10 -22.64
C PRO A 31 23.39 10.41 -22.35
N ASP A 32 22.72 10.99 -23.36
CA ASP A 32 21.90 12.20 -23.19
C ASP A 32 20.67 11.96 -22.27
N PHE A 33 20.28 10.70 -22.09
CA PHE A 33 19.16 10.30 -21.24
C PHE A 33 19.65 9.67 -19.93
N HIS A 34 19.29 10.32 -18.83
CA HIS A 34 19.64 9.94 -17.45
C HIS A 34 18.40 9.50 -16.67
N PRO A 35 17.85 8.29 -16.92
CA PRO A 35 16.64 7.82 -16.25
C PRO A 35 16.77 7.75 -14.72
N GLU A 36 17.99 7.59 -14.20
CA GLU A 36 18.32 7.65 -12.78
C GLU A 36 18.00 9.01 -12.14
N GLN A 37 18.06 10.10 -12.90
CA GLN A 37 17.70 11.45 -12.44
C GLN A 37 16.18 11.69 -12.50
N LEU A 38 15.44 10.80 -13.17
CA LEU A 38 13.99 10.88 -13.35
C LEU A 38 13.22 9.91 -12.45
N LYS A 39 13.92 9.10 -11.65
CA LYS A 39 13.31 8.30 -10.58
C LYS A 39 13.00 9.24 -9.42
N GLY A 40 11.72 9.58 -9.27
CA GLY A 40 11.25 10.47 -8.21
C GLY A 40 11.37 9.84 -6.82
N PRO A 41 10.78 10.50 -5.81
CA PRO A 41 11.37 11.63 -5.09
C PRO A 41 12.82 11.37 -4.59
N PRO A 42 13.54 12.39 -4.07
CA PRO A 42 14.87 12.19 -3.47
C PRO A 42 14.87 11.06 -2.45
N SER A 43 15.98 10.33 -2.31
CA SER A 43 16.11 9.28 -1.28
C SER A 43 15.82 9.87 0.10
N GLY A 44 14.65 9.56 0.65
CA GLY A 44 14.23 9.89 2.01
C GLY A 44 14.57 8.77 2.99
N ALA A 45 14.23 8.96 4.26
CA ALA A 45 14.23 7.85 5.21
C ALA A 45 13.31 6.73 4.68
N PRO A 46 13.74 5.45 4.73
CA PRO A 46 12.91 4.36 4.26
C PRO A 46 11.62 4.29 5.08
N ASN A 47 10.50 3.98 4.42
CA ASN A 47 9.26 3.67 5.12
C ASN A 47 9.49 2.45 6.01
N THR A 48 8.96 2.50 7.23
CA THR A 48 8.94 1.32 8.11
C THR A 48 7.63 0.57 7.87
N VAL A 49 7.73 -0.73 7.58
CA VAL A 49 6.59 -1.59 7.28
C VAL A 49 6.64 -2.81 8.20
N LEU A 50 5.54 -3.07 8.90
CA LEU A 50 5.33 -4.30 9.65
C LEU A 50 4.27 -5.12 8.93
N VAL A 51 4.57 -6.40 8.68
CA VAL A 51 3.63 -7.34 8.07
C VAL A 51 3.16 -8.32 9.13
N LEU A 52 1.86 -8.36 9.37
CA LEU A 52 1.22 -9.33 10.26
C LEU A 52 0.42 -10.33 9.43
N GLY A 53 0.93 -11.56 9.31
CA GLY A 53 0.20 -12.67 8.69
C GLY A 53 -0.57 -13.46 9.74
N THR A 54 -1.84 -13.76 9.46
CA THR A 54 -2.70 -14.60 10.31
C THR A 54 -3.52 -15.55 9.44
N VAL A 55 -3.96 -16.67 10.00
CA VAL A 55 -5.12 -17.38 9.43
C VAL A 55 -6.38 -16.54 9.65
N HIS A 56 -7.42 -16.74 8.84
CA HIS A 56 -8.73 -16.13 9.10
C HIS A 56 -9.22 -16.48 10.51
N LEU A 57 -9.39 -15.46 11.36
CA LEU A 57 -9.76 -15.65 12.77
C LEU A 57 -11.19 -16.21 12.93
N SER A 58 -12.05 -16.06 11.91
CA SER A 58 -13.36 -16.71 11.82
C SER A 58 -13.28 -18.23 11.72
N GLY A 59 -12.13 -18.80 11.37
CA GLY A 59 -11.89 -20.25 11.37
C GLY A 59 -11.52 -20.82 12.75
N LEU A 60 -11.32 -19.97 13.76
CA LEU A 60 -11.04 -20.41 15.12
C LEU A 60 -12.30 -20.96 15.80
N PRO A 61 -12.16 -21.92 16.75
CA PRO A 61 -13.28 -22.43 17.52
C PRO A 61 -14.04 -21.33 18.26
N GLU A 62 -15.33 -21.53 18.49
CA GLU A 62 -16.13 -20.54 19.22
C GLU A 62 -15.64 -20.26 20.65
N SER A 63 -15.00 -21.26 21.25
CA SER A 63 -14.38 -21.23 22.58
C SER A 63 -13.02 -20.55 22.63
N PHE A 64 -12.49 -20.04 21.51
CA PHE A 64 -11.22 -19.33 21.49
C PHE A 64 -11.26 -18.11 22.40
N ASP A 65 -10.30 -18.03 23.33
CA ASP A 65 -10.16 -16.90 24.24
C ASP A 65 -9.41 -15.75 23.57
N TRP A 66 -10.14 -14.69 23.23
CA TRP A 66 -9.61 -13.49 22.60
C TRP A 66 -8.58 -12.74 23.45
N VAL A 67 -8.54 -12.98 24.77
CA VAL A 67 -7.50 -12.43 25.66
C VAL A 67 -6.10 -12.87 25.24
N LEU A 68 -5.98 -14.02 24.58
CA LEU A 68 -4.70 -14.51 24.05
C LEU A 68 -4.10 -13.60 22.97
N LEU A 69 -4.90 -12.74 22.33
CA LEU A 69 -4.42 -11.75 21.37
C LEU A 69 -3.92 -10.45 22.03
N ALA A 70 -4.17 -10.23 23.32
CA ALA A 70 -3.80 -8.98 23.99
C ALA A 70 -2.30 -8.61 23.85
N PRO A 71 -1.33 -9.53 24.03
CA PRO A 71 0.09 -9.19 23.86
C PRO A 71 0.45 -8.77 22.43
N LEU A 72 -0.26 -9.29 21.41
CA LEU A 72 -0.09 -8.85 20.03
C LEU A 72 -0.65 -7.44 19.85
N MET A 73 -1.84 -7.18 20.39
CA MET A 73 -2.47 -5.86 20.33
C MET A 73 -1.60 -4.79 21.00
N ASP A 74 -0.99 -5.10 22.15
CA ASP A 74 -0.08 -4.19 22.85
C ASP A 74 1.15 -3.83 21.99
N LYS A 75 1.71 -4.82 21.27
CA LYS A 75 2.85 -4.58 20.36
C LYS A 75 2.46 -3.74 19.15
N LEU A 76 1.29 -4.00 18.56
CA LEU A 76 0.78 -3.21 17.43
C LEU A 76 0.48 -1.77 17.85
N ALA A 77 -0.09 -1.57 19.04
CA ALA A 77 -0.35 -0.24 19.59
C ALA A 77 0.97 0.50 19.88
N ALA A 78 1.95 -0.16 20.48
CA ALA A 78 3.27 0.40 20.76
C ALA A 78 4.06 0.73 19.48
N TRP A 79 3.85 0.00 18.38
CA TRP A 79 4.42 0.31 17.07
C TRP A 79 3.88 1.61 16.48
N ALA A 80 2.69 2.05 16.90
CA ALA A 80 2.04 3.29 16.49
C ALA A 80 1.90 3.44 14.95
N PRO A 81 1.16 2.51 14.29
CA PRO A 81 0.90 2.60 12.85
C PRO A 81 0.26 3.95 12.49
N THR A 82 0.77 4.60 11.43
CA THR A 82 0.09 5.75 10.83
C THR A 82 -0.98 5.34 9.84
N ALA A 83 -0.88 4.14 9.28
CA ALA A 83 -1.87 3.50 8.41
C ALA A 83 -1.85 1.98 8.61
N ILE A 84 -2.99 1.34 8.35
CA ILE A 84 -3.15 -0.12 8.35
C ILE A 84 -3.79 -0.49 7.03
N ALA A 85 -3.12 -1.36 6.27
CA ALA A 85 -3.69 -1.99 5.09
C ALA A 85 -4.11 -3.42 5.44
N THR A 86 -5.28 -3.84 4.98
CA THR A 86 -5.81 -5.20 5.16
C THR A 86 -5.84 -5.92 3.82
N GLU A 87 -5.85 -7.26 3.87
CA GLU A 87 -6.04 -8.10 2.69
C GLU A 87 -7.52 -8.14 2.33
N ASP A 88 -8.03 -7.07 1.72
CA ASP A 88 -9.42 -6.95 1.25
C ASP A 88 -9.46 -6.41 -0.18
N LEU A 89 -10.55 -6.70 -0.90
CA LEU A 89 -10.84 -6.01 -2.16
C LEU A 89 -11.38 -4.62 -1.86
N SER A 90 -10.75 -3.60 -2.43
CA SER A 90 -11.23 -2.21 -2.26
C SER A 90 -12.58 -2.03 -2.93
N GLY A 91 -13.34 -1.03 -2.48
CA GLY A 91 -14.63 -0.75 -3.08
C GLY A 91 -14.53 -0.40 -4.57
N LEU A 92 -13.48 0.31 -4.99
CA LEU A 92 -13.20 0.61 -6.41
C LEU A 92 -12.88 -0.64 -7.23
N GLN A 93 -12.14 -1.60 -6.65
CA GLN A 93 -11.93 -2.89 -7.31
C GLN A 93 -13.25 -3.64 -7.46
N CYS A 94 -14.05 -3.71 -6.39
CA CYS A 94 -15.36 -4.33 -6.43
C CYS A 94 -16.33 -3.67 -7.41
N ASP A 95 -16.34 -2.34 -7.52
CA ASP A 95 -17.09 -1.60 -8.54
C ASP A 95 -16.66 -2.01 -9.96
N SER A 96 -15.35 -2.12 -10.18
CA SER A 96 -14.81 -2.56 -11.47
C SER A 96 -15.22 -3.99 -11.82
N LEU A 97 -15.17 -4.91 -10.85
CA LEU A 97 -15.57 -6.32 -11.04
C LEU A 97 -17.07 -6.45 -11.37
N ARG A 98 -17.93 -5.65 -10.72
CA ARG A 98 -19.38 -5.64 -10.96
C ARG A 98 -19.78 -5.29 -12.40
N ARG A 99 -18.90 -4.67 -13.18
CA ARG A 99 -19.12 -4.41 -14.62
C ARG A 99 -19.06 -5.67 -15.48
N TYR A 100 -18.53 -6.77 -14.96
CA TYR A 100 -18.41 -8.04 -15.66
C TYR A 100 -18.98 -9.21 -14.82
N PRO A 101 -20.29 -9.17 -14.48
CA PRO A 101 -20.88 -10.09 -13.52
C PRO A 101 -20.82 -11.55 -14.00
N GLN A 102 -20.90 -11.80 -15.31
CA GLN A 102 -20.79 -13.16 -15.87
C GLN A 102 -19.44 -13.83 -15.57
N ARG A 103 -18.38 -13.04 -15.35
CA ARG A 103 -17.03 -13.53 -15.07
C ARG A 103 -16.71 -13.56 -13.58
N TYR A 104 -17.24 -12.61 -12.83
CA TYR A 104 -16.84 -12.38 -11.43
C TYR A 104 -17.97 -12.55 -10.42
N ALA A 105 -19.10 -13.20 -10.77
CA ALA A 105 -20.25 -13.34 -9.88
C ALA A 105 -19.85 -13.88 -8.49
N GLU A 106 -19.11 -15.00 -8.47
CA GLU A 106 -18.64 -15.65 -7.24
C GLU A 106 -17.68 -14.76 -6.43
N THR A 107 -16.78 -14.04 -7.12
CA THR A 107 -15.85 -13.11 -6.48
C THR A 107 -16.59 -11.94 -5.83
N ILE A 108 -17.58 -11.39 -6.54
CA ILE A 108 -18.42 -10.29 -6.03
C ILE A 108 -19.21 -10.77 -4.82
N GLU A 109 -19.82 -11.95 -4.90
CA GLU A 109 -20.60 -12.52 -3.80
C GLU A 109 -19.75 -12.78 -2.55
N SER A 110 -18.54 -13.33 -2.73
CA SER A 110 -17.71 -13.79 -1.61
C SER A 110 -16.87 -12.68 -0.97
N TYR A 111 -16.38 -11.73 -1.76
CA TYR A 111 -15.34 -10.78 -1.32
C TYR A 111 -15.80 -9.32 -1.34
N CYS A 112 -16.85 -8.98 -2.10
CA CYS A 112 -17.25 -7.59 -2.27
C CYS A 112 -18.44 -7.22 -1.40
N SER A 113 -18.20 -6.30 -0.47
CA SER A 113 -19.28 -5.70 0.29
C SER A 113 -20.26 -4.92 -0.57
N ASP A 114 -21.56 -5.00 -0.26
CA ASP A 114 -22.59 -4.19 -0.91
C ASP A 114 -22.63 -2.76 -0.32
N PRO A 115 -22.33 -1.72 -1.13
CA PRO A 115 -22.39 -0.32 -0.71
C PRO A 115 -23.75 0.34 -0.99
N SER A 116 -24.69 -0.33 -1.68
CA SER A 116 -25.88 0.31 -2.27
C SER A 116 -26.75 1.06 -1.26
N ALA A 117 -26.95 0.52 -0.06
CA ALA A 117 -27.74 1.20 0.98
C ALA A 117 -27.11 2.53 1.44
N ALA A 118 -25.79 2.56 1.61
CA ALA A 118 -25.08 3.78 2.00
C ALA A 118 -24.97 4.76 0.82
N GLY A 119 -24.71 4.26 -0.38
CA GLY A 119 -24.72 5.08 -1.59
C GLY A 119 -26.07 5.76 -1.82
N ALA A 120 -27.18 5.04 -1.64
CA ALA A 120 -28.52 5.60 -1.75
C ALA A 120 -28.81 6.65 -0.66
N ALA A 121 -28.37 6.42 0.58
CA ALA A 121 -28.55 7.37 1.68
C ALA A 121 -27.81 8.70 1.46
N LEU A 122 -26.67 8.66 0.77
CA LEU A 122 -25.83 9.83 0.49
C LEU A 122 -26.03 10.42 -0.91
N GLY A 123 -26.68 9.70 -1.82
CA GLY A 123 -26.74 10.04 -3.24
C GLY A 123 -25.37 9.93 -3.94
N LEU A 124 -24.51 9.02 -3.49
CA LEU A 124 -23.15 8.82 -4.02
C LEU A 124 -23.00 7.41 -4.59
N ASP A 125 -22.41 7.30 -5.78
CA ASP A 125 -21.90 6.02 -6.27
C ASP A 125 -20.52 5.71 -5.67
N VAL A 126 -19.98 4.52 -5.95
CA VAL A 126 -18.73 4.06 -5.33
C VAL A 126 -17.53 4.98 -5.68
N PRO A 127 -17.32 5.39 -6.95
CA PRO A 127 -16.27 6.36 -7.27
C PRO A 127 -16.45 7.71 -6.59
N ALA A 128 -17.66 8.28 -6.58
CA ALA A 128 -17.91 9.57 -5.95
C ALA A 128 -17.73 9.52 -4.43
N ALA A 129 -18.12 8.42 -3.78
CA ALA A 129 -17.92 8.22 -2.35
C ALA A 129 -16.43 8.09 -1.99
N ASN A 130 -15.62 7.44 -2.83
CA ASN A 130 -14.15 7.40 -2.63
C ASN A 130 -13.54 8.81 -2.77
N ALA A 131 -13.94 9.57 -3.80
CA ALA A 131 -13.48 10.95 -3.96
C ALA A 131 -13.90 11.85 -2.78
N GLU A 132 -15.11 11.66 -2.25
CA GLU A 132 -15.59 12.37 -1.05
C GLU A 132 -14.79 11.96 0.20
N ALA A 133 -14.46 10.68 0.37
CA ALA A 133 -13.60 10.21 1.45
C ALA A 133 -12.22 10.88 1.40
N GLU A 134 -11.59 10.92 0.23
CA GLU A 134 -10.30 11.60 0.02
C GLU A 134 -10.40 13.10 0.33
N ARG A 135 -11.45 13.78 -0.15
CA ARG A 135 -11.69 15.21 0.12
C ARG A 135 -11.84 15.49 1.62
N LEU A 136 -12.61 14.66 2.33
CA LEU A 136 -12.80 14.78 3.78
C LEU A 136 -11.52 14.53 4.55
N LEU A 137 -10.76 13.49 4.16
CA LEU A 137 -9.49 13.15 4.82
C LEU A 137 -8.42 14.21 4.61
N ALA A 138 -8.36 14.84 3.43
CA ALA A 138 -7.43 15.92 3.14
C ALA A 138 -7.66 17.16 4.03
N ALA A 139 -8.90 17.40 4.45
CA ALA A 139 -9.29 18.49 5.34
C ALA A 139 -9.62 18.01 6.77
N TRP A 140 -9.16 16.81 7.14
CA TRP A 140 -9.59 16.19 8.40
C TRP A 140 -9.05 16.95 9.62
N PRO A 141 -9.92 17.41 10.54
CA PRO A 141 -9.47 18.20 11.67
C PRO A 141 -8.74 17.33 12.70
N ALA A 142 -7.84 17.95 13.48
CA ALA A 142 -7.15 17.27 14.58
C ALA A 142 -8.11 16.74 15.67
N SER A 143 -9.29 17.37 15.81
CA SER A 143 -10.34 16.96 16.75
C SER A 143 -11.70 16.96 16.04
N PRO A 144 -12.01 15.92 15.26
CA PRO A 144 -13.27 15.84 14.52
C PRO A 144 -14.45 15.65 15.47
N THR A 145 -15.59 16.25 15.12
CA THR A 145 -16.85 16.09 15.84
C THR A 145 -17.43 14.69 15.64
N ALA A 146 -18.35 14.29 16.51
CA ALA A 146 -19.08 13.04 16.35
C ALA A 146 -19.86 12.98 15.02
N ALA A 147 -20.44 14.12 14.61
CA ALA A 147 -21.13 14.24 13.33
C ALA A 147 -20.20 14.00 12.13
N GLN A 148 -18.99 14.59 12.15
CA GLN A 148 -17.99 14.37 11.10
C GLN A 148 -17.57 12.90 11.02
N ARG A 149 -17.37 12.23 12.15
CA ARG A 149 -17.04 10.79 12.16
C ARG A 149 -18.18 9.92 11.65
N ARG A 150 -19.43 10.20 12.01
CA ARG A 150 -20.60 9.47 11.48
C ARG A 150 -20.75 9.67 9.98
N TYR A 151 -20.60 10.90 9.49
CA TYR A 151 -20.63 11.18 8.06
C TYR A 151 -19.51 10.44 7.33
N LEU A 152 -18.27 10.51 7.82
CA LEU A 152 -17.16 9.77 7.20
C LEU A 152 -17.37 8.24 7.28
N THR A 153 -18.01 7.73 8.33
CA THR A 153 -18.43 6.32 8.41
C THR A 153 -19.39 5.96 7.28
N ALA A 154 -20.43 6.77 7.06
CA ALA A 154 -21.40 6.56 5.98
C ALA A 154 -20.73 6.65 4.59
N VAL A 155 -19.84 7.62 4.40
CA VAL A 155 -19.08 7.79 3.15
C VAL A 155 -18.21 6.57 2.87
N PHE A 156 -17.48 6.04 3.87
CA PHE A 156 -16.70 4.82 3.66
C PHE A 156 -17.57 3.59 3.36
N LEU A 157 -18.76 3.48 3.96
CA LEU A 157 -19.69 2.40 3.61
C LEU A 157 -20.18 2.52 2.15
N ALA A 158 -20.46 3.73 1.68
CA ALA A 158 -20.82 3.99 0.29
C ALA A 158 -19.63 3.77 -0.66
N ALA A 159 -18.41 4.04 -0.19
CA ALA A 159 -17.17 3.80 -0.91
C ALA A 159 -16.79 2.32 -1.00
N GLY A 160 -17.48 1.42 -0.28
CA GLY A 160 -17.15 -0.01 -0.19
C GLY A 160 -16.00 -0.35 0.78
N GLU A 161 -15.58 0.61 1.60
CA GLU A 161 -14.41 0.54 2.48
C GLU A 161 -14.81 0.22 3.94
N GLN A 162 -15.27 -1.01 4.20
CA GLN A 162 -15.84 -1.39 5.50
C GLN A 162 -14.87 -1.23 6.69
N GLY A 163 -13.60 -1.62 6.53
CA GLY A 163 -12.61 -1.51 7.59
C GLY A 163 -12.40 -0.05 8.01
N SER A 164 -12.27 0.85 7.03
CA SER A 164 -12.16 2.30 7.24
C SER A 164 -13.41 2.88 7.91
N ALA A 165 -14.61 2.44 7.51
CA ALA A 165 -15.86 2.82 8.16
C ALA A 165 -15.87 2.40 9.64
N LEU A 166 -15.50 1.15 9.93
CA LEU A 166 -15.46 0.62 11.29
C LEU A 166 -14.47 1.38 12.19
N VAL A 167 -13.32 1.80 11.66
CA VAL A 167 -12.36 2.63 12.41
C VAL A 167 -13.00 3.95 12.85
N GLN A 168 -13.75 4.63 11.97
CA GLN A 168 -14.44 5.87 12.34
C GLN A 168 -15.54 5.62 13.38
N TRP A 169 -16.29 4.53 13.24
CA TRP A 169 -17.30 4.10 14.20
C TRP A 169 -16.72 3.80 15.58
N LEU A 170 -15.60 3.08 15.66
CA LEU A 170 -14.93 2.73 16.90
C LEU A 170 -14.36 3.95 17.63
N ARG A 171 -13.94 4.99 16.89
CA ARG A 171 -13.45 6.26 17.44
C ARG A 171 -14.56 7.18 17.98
N LEU A 172 -15.84 6.85 17.77
CA LEU A 172 -16.95 7.55 18.42
C LEU A 172 -17.05 7.14 19.90
N PRO A 173 -17.39 8.09 20.80
CA PRO A 173 -17.92 7.75 22.12
C PRO A 173 -19.12 6.81 21.99
N THR A 174 -19.28 5.87 22.92
CA THR A 174 -20.35 4.84 22.84
C THR A 174 -21.75 5.45 22.67
N GLN A 175 -22.05 6.55 23.35
CA GLN A 175 -23.34 7.26 23.22
C GLN A 175 -23.57 7.93 21.85
N GLU A 176 -22.50 8.16 21.08
CA GLU A 176 -22.53 8.78 19.75
C GLU A 176 -22.50 7.74 18.62
N ARG A 177 -22.37 6.45 18.95
CA ARG A 177 -22.52 5.31 18.03
C ARG A 177 -23.99 5.05 17.72
N ARG A 178 -24.58 5.97 16.97
CA ARG A 178 -25.99 5.98 16.55
C ARG A 178 -26.14 6.52 15.13
N ALA A 179 -27.33 6.39 14.57
CA ALA A 179 -27.66 7.02 13.30
C ALA A 179 -27.60 8.56 13.35
N GLY A 180 -27.45 9.16 12.17
CA GLY A 180 -27.32 10.59 11.95
C GLY A 180 -26.23 10.91 10.93
N ASP A 181 -26.27 12.14 10.40
CA ASP A 181 -25.22 12.67 9.53
C ASP A 181 -24.96 11.79 8.29
N GLY A 182 -26.03 11.30 7.65
CA GLY A 182 -25.96 10.41 6.48
C GLY A 182 -25.88 8.92 6.81
N LEU A 183 -25.63 8.55 8.07
CA LEU A 183 -25.71 7.17 8.54
C LEU A 183 -27.15 6.84 8.97
N THR A 184 -27.82 5.91 8.30
CA THR A 184 -29.16 5.44 8.68
C THR A 184 -29.12 4.47 9.85
N ASP A 185 -30.28 4.18 10.47
CA ASP A 185 -30.38 3.19 11.55
C ASP A 185 -29.86 1.81 11.11
N ASP A 186 -30.19 1.37 9.90
CA ASP A 186 -29.71 0.09 9.35
C ASP A 186 -28.20 0.06 9.18
N LEU A 187 -27.59 1.17 8.76
CA LEU A 187 -26.15 1.28 8.61
C LEU A 187 -25.44 1.31 9.96
N ALA A 188 -26.00 2.00 10.95
CA ALA A 188 -25.52 1.96 12.33
C ALA A 188 -25.59 0.54 12.92
N ALA A 189 -26.71 -0.15 12.73
CA ALA A 189 -26.86 -1.54 13.14
C ALA A 189 -25.88 -2.49 12.41
N ARG A 190 -25.57 -2.22 11.14
CA ARG A 190 -24.52 -2.93 10.39
C ARG A 190 -23.14 -2.72 11.01
N MET A 191 -22.80 -1.51 11.47
CA MET A 191 -21.52 -1.26 12.15
C MET A 191 -21.38 -2.00 13.47
N GLU A 192 -22.45 -2.10 14.26
CA GLU A 192 -22.42 -2.91 15.48
C GLU A 192 -22.25 -4.41 15.20
N ARG A 193 -22.84 -4.92 14.11
CA ARG A 193 -22.62 -6.32 13.69
C ARG A 193 -21.18 -6.58 13.26
N ILE A 194 -20.60 -5.69 12.45
CA ILE A 194 -19.22 -5.83 11.97
C ILE A 194 -18.22 -5.69 13.12
N ARG A 195 -18.48 -4.81 14.09
CA ARG A 195 -17.62 -4.59 15.27
C ARG A 195 -17.29 -5.86 16.05
N VAL A 196 -18.20 -6.83 16.07
CA VAL A 196 -18.04 -8.10 16.81
C VAL A 196 -17.72 -9.28 15.91
N ARG A 197 -17.55 -9.06 14.61
CA ARG A 197 -17.19 -10.11 13.66
C ARG A 197 -15.74 -10.54 13.88
N ARG A 198 -15.48 -11.83 13.65
CA ARG A 198 -14.15 -12.45 13.81
C ARG A 198 -13.32 -12.39 12.52
N ASN A 199 -13.71 -11.54 11.57
CA ASN A 199 -13.01 -11.10 10.34
C ASN A 199 -13.93 -10.08 9.65
#